data_AF-A0A968MFW1-F1
#
_entry.id   AF-A0A968MFW1-F1
#
_cell.length_a   1.000
_cell.length_b   1.000
_cell.length_c   1.000
_cell.angle_alpha   90.00
_cell.angle_beta   90.00
_cell.angle_gamma   90.00
#
_symmetry.space_group_name_H-M   'P 1'
#
loop_
_entity.id
_entity.type
_entity.pdbx_description
1 polymer ?
#
loop_
_entity_poly.entity_id
_entity_poly.type
_entity_poly.pdbx_seq_one_letter_code
_entity_poly.pdbx_strand_id
1 'polypeptide(L)'
;MDYIQYKVSCPQEITDILVALFGEYPFDTFEEEATGMSAYIPAQQEDETTKGAIQALQQQFGFQYERIFVPTQNWNEVWESNFEPIVVDDFCALRAEFHAPIPHVKHELIIQPKMAFGTGHHATTYQMIAQMQFLDFAQNECWTTVAVLVYWLF
;
A
#
# COMPACT_ATOMS: atom_id res chain seq x y z
N MET A 1 9.41 -8.34 8.91
CA MET A 1 9.77 -8.51 10.33
C MET A 1 8.45 -8.64 11.07
N ASP A 2 8.32 -9.63 11.96
CA ASP A 2 7.07 -9.84 12.67
C ASP A 2 6.89 -8.74 13.71
N TYR A 3 5.64 -8.36 13.95
CA TYR A 3 5.26 -7.30 14.85
C TYR A 3 4.32 -7.82 15.93
N ILE A 4 4.30 -7.12 17.06
CA ILE A 4 3.23 -7.22 18.04
C ILE A 4 2.44 -5.91 17.98
N GLN A 5 1.13 -6.04 17.80
CA GLN A 5 0.20 -4.92 17.90
C GLN A 5 -0.38 -4.89 19.31
N TYR A 6 -0.35 -3.71 19.92
CA TYR A 6 -1.09 -3.37 21.12
C TYR A 6 -2.29 -2.52 20.71
N LYS A 7 -3.47 -3.14 20.68
CA LYS A 7 -4.73 -2.45 20.38
C LYS A 7 -5.32 -1.90 21.66
N VAL A 8 -5.09 -0.62 21.92
CA VAL A 8 -5.44 0.07 23.17
C VAL A 8 -6.80 0.74 23.01
N SER A 9 -7.75 0.35 23.86
CA SER A 9 -9.05 0.99 24.00
C SER A 9 -9.03 2.02 25.13
N CYS A 10 -9.20 3.30 24.77
CA CYS A 10 -9.15 4.41 25.72
C CYS A 10 -9.96 5.62 25.24
N PRO A 11 -10.35 6.55 26.14
CA PRO A 11 -10.92 7.84 25.74
C PRO A 11 -9.95 8.66 24.88
N GLN A 12 -10.49 9.42 23.91
CA GLN A 12 -9.69 10.27 23.02
C GLN A 12 -8.80 11.27 23.77
N GLU A 13 -9.27 11.80 24.90
CA GLU A 13 -8.55 12.77 25.75
C GLU A 13 -7.19 12.26 26.25
N ILE A 14 -7.02 10.95 26.37
CA ILE A 14 -5.76 10.33 26.83
C ILE A 14 -4.98 9.65 25.71
N THR A 15 -5.50 9.63 24.48
CA THR A 15 -4.89 8.91 23.36
C THR A 15 -3.52 9.51 23.02
N ASP A 16 -3.43 10.82 22.82
CA ASP A 16 -2.15 11.51 22.54
C ASP A 16 -1.11 11.32 23.65
N ILE A 17 -1.57 11.30 24.91
CA ILE A 17 -0.71 11.06 26.08
C ILE A 17 -0.16 9.63 26.02
N LEU A 18 -1.01 8.64 25.72
CA LEU A 18 -0.59 7.24 25.60
C LEU A 18 0.34 7.02 24.41
N VAL A 19 0.12 7.68 23.27
CA VAL A 19 1.05 7.66 22.13
C VAL A 19 2.42 8.16 22.56
N ALA A 20 2.49 9.32 23.23
CA ALA A 20 3.75 9.88 23.71
C ALA A 20 4.46 8.93 24.69
N LEU A 21 3.72 8.34 25.64
CA LEU A 21 4.28 7.42 26.64
C LEU A 21 4.74 6.09 26.05
N PHE A 22 4.00 5.53 25.09
CA PHE A 22 4.42 4.32 24.38
C PHE A 22 5.64 4.60 23.49
N GLY A 23 5.79 5.82 22.97
CA GLY A 23 6.95 6.25 22.19
C GLY A 23 8.28 6.28 22.95
N GLU A 24 8.27 6.22 24.28
CA GLU A 24 9.49 6.04 25.10
C GLU A 24 10.01 4.59 25.08
N TYR A 25 9.21 3.67 24.54
CA TYR A 25 9.53 2.25 24.38
C TYR A 25 9.75 1.94 22.89
N PRO A 26 10.22 0.72 22.51
CA PRO A 26 10.60 0.43 21.12
C PRO A 26 9.41 0.21 20.16
N PHE A 27 8.31 0.94 20.38
CA PHE A 27 7.24 1.07 19.41
C PHE A 27 7.68 2.01 18.28
N ASP A 28 7.47 1.61 17.03
CA ASP A 28 7.90 2.38 15.86
C ASP A 28 6.74 2.93 15.02
N THR A 29 5.53 2.42 15.25
CA THR A 29 4.34 2.77 14.48
C THR A 29 3.13 2.95 15.39
N PHE A 30 2.36 4.00 15.14
CA PHE A 30 1.12 4.32 15.85
C PHE A 30 0.02 4.63 14.85
N GLU A 31 -1.17 4.09 15.09
CA GLU A 31 -2.36 4.34 14.30
C GLU A 31 -3.50 4.78 15.22
N GLU A 32 -4.10 5.93 14.92
CA GLU A 32 -5.24 6.45 15.66
C GLU A 32 -6.50 5.70 15.22
N GLU A 33 -7.28 5.25 16.20
CA GLU A 33 -8.48 4.45 16.00
C GLU A 33 -9.69 5.19 16.58
N ALA A 34 -10.89 4.90 16.08
CA ALA A 34 -12.11 5.54 16.57
C ALA A 34 -12.33 5.39 18.09
N THR A 35 -11.76 4.35 18.70
CA THR A 35 -11.88 4.03 20.13
C THR A 35 -10.52 3.89 20.83
N GLY A 36 -9.50 4.64 20.42
CA GLY A 36 -8.19 4.68 21.06
C GLY A 36 -7.03 4.67 20.06
N MET A 37 -6.09 3.73 20.21
CA MET A 37 -4.92 3.63 19.34
C MET A 37 -4.44 2.20 19.14
N SER A 38 -3.75 1.96 18.02
CA SER A 38 -2.92 0.79 17.80
C SER A 38 -1.45 1.20 17.83
N ALA A 39 -0.64 0.50 18.62
CA ALA A 39 0.81 0.69 18.65
C ALA A 39 1.52 -0.60 18.24
N TYR A 40 2.56 -0.49 17.40
CA TYR A 40 3.29 -1.64 16.88
C TYR A 40 4.74 -1.62 17.35
N ILE A 41 5.21 -2.79 17.80
CA ILE A 41 6.59 -3.03 18.24
C ILE A 41 7.13 -4.23 17.47
N PRO A 42 8.36 -4.17 16.92
CA PRO A 42 9.00 -5.35 16.33
C PRO A 42 9.04 -6.49 17.36
N ALA A 43 8.61 -7.69 16.98
CA ALA A 43 8.43 -8.80 17.93
C ALA A 43 9.74 -9.21 18.65
N GLN A 44 10.90 -8.87 18.07
CA GLN A 44 12.22 -9.09 18.65
C GLN A 44 12.62 -8.06 19.71
N GLN A 45 11.96 -6.90 19.73
CA GLN A 45 12.23 -5.79 20.65
C GLN A 45 11.26 -5.75 21.84
N GLU A 46 10.20 -6.56 21.82
CA GLU A 46 9.29 -6.69 22.95
C GLU A 46 9.92 -7.55 24.06
N ASP A 47 10.58 -6.88 24.99
CA ASP A 47 11.16 -7.49 26.19
C ASP A 47 10.22 -7.40 27.41
N GLU A 48 10.61 -8.06 28.51
CA GLU A 48 9.85 -8.03 29.76
C GLU A 48 9.80 -6.62 30.39
N THR A 49 10.80 -5.78 30.11
CA THR A 49 10.83 -4.37 30.53
C THR A 49 9.67 -3.60 29.89
N THR A 50 9.51 -3.73 28.58
CA THR A 50 8.45 -3.08 27.81
C THR A 50 7.08 -3.58 28.25
N LYS A 51 6.89 -4.90 28.40
CA LYS A 51 5.63 -5.46 28.89
C LYS A 51 5.27 -4.95 30.29
N GLY A 52 6.23 -4.93 31.20
CA GLY A 52 6.05 -4.43 32.55
C GLY A 52 5.69 -2.94 32.58
N ALA A 53 6.31 -2.14 31.71
CA ALA A 53 5.98 -0.73 31.56
C ALA A 53 4.56 -0.51 31.03
N ILE A 54 4.15 -1.21 29.98
CA ILE A 54 2.79 -1.10 29.44
C ILE A 54 1.76 -1.52 30.49
N GLN A 55 2.05 -2.55 31.30
CA GLN A 55 1.18 -2.96 32.40
C GLN A 55 1.09 -1.89 33.50
N ALA A 56 2.19 -1.20 33.82
CA ALA A 56 2.18 -0.09 34.77
C ALA A 56 1.35 1.10 34.25
N LEU A 57 1.51 1.45 32.97
CA LEU A 57 0.70 2.46 32.30
C LEU A 57 -0.79 2.07 32.30
N GLN A 58 -1.10 0.80 32.06
CA GLN A 58 -2.46 0.27 32.12
C GLN A 58 -3.09 0.51 33.50
N GLN A 59 -2.35 0.26 34.58
CA GLN A 59 -2.83 0.50 35.95
C GLN A 59 -2.97 1.99 36.28
N GLN A 60 -2.09 2.84 35.72
CA GLN A 60 -2.10 4.28 35.96
C GLN A 60 -3.25 4.98 35.24
N PHE A 61 -3.51 4.62 33.98
CA PHE A 61 -4.48 5.29 33.11
C PHE A 61 -5.80 4.53 32.94
N GLY A 62 -5.86 3.27 33.36
CA GLY A 62 -7.09 2.46 33.36
C GLY A 62 -7.59 2.04 31.98
N PHE A 63 -6.71 1.97 30.97
CA PHE A 63 -7.08 1.52 29.63
C PHE A 63 -7.14 -0.01 29.53
N GLN A 64 -7.80 -0.50 28.48
CA GLN A 64 -7.76 -1.91 28.09
C GLN A 64 -6.90 -2.06 26.84
N TYR A 65 -6.21 -3.18 26.69
CA TYR A 65 -5.51 -3.47 25.44
C TYR A 65 -5.57 -4.94 25.08
N GLU A 66 -5.51 -5.21 23.78
CA GLU A 66 -5.32 -6.53 23.21
C GLU A 66 -3.91 -6.62 22.59
N ARG A 67 -3.21 -7.74 22.85
CA ARG A 67 -1.88 -8.00 22.29
C ARG A 67 -2.00 -9.03 21.16
N ILE A 68 -1.77 -8.59 19.93
CA ILE A 68 -1.97 -9.38 18.71
C ILE A 68 -0.63 -9.61 18.02
N PHE A 69 -0.33 -10.87 17.65
CA PHE A 69 0.85 -11.17 16.85
C PHE A 69 0.53 -10.92 15.37
N VAL A 70 1.32 -10.04 14.74
CA VAL A 70 1.19 -9.67 13.33
C VAL A 70 2.38 -10.26 12.57
N PRO A 71 2.19 -11.38 11.86
CA PRO A 71 3.27 -11.95 11.08
C PRO A 71 3.69 -11.01 9.95
N THR A 72 4.94 -11.09 9.54
CA THR A 72 5.42 -10.39 8.35
C THR A 72 4.57 -10.77 7.15
N GLN A 73 3.92 -9.79 6.53
CA GLN A 73 3.23 -9.97 5.27
C GLN A 73 4.06 -9.39 4.14
N ASN A 74 4.24 -10.16 3.06
CA ASN A 74 4.83 -9.65 1.83
C ASN A 74 3.78 -8.83 1.08
N TRP A 75 3.65 -7.55 1.45
CA TRP A 75 2.69 -6.64 0.83
C TRP A 75 2.90 -6.49 -0.68
N ASN A 76 4.13 -6.65 -1.18
CA ASN A 76 4.40 -6.62 -2.61
C ASN A 76 3.73 -7.81 -3.31
N GLU A 77 3.83 -9.02 -2.78
CA GLU A 77 3.20 -10.21 -3.35
C GLU A 77 1.67 -10.13 -3.32
N VAL A 78 1.11 -9.64 -2.21
CA VAL A 78 -0.33 -9.39 -2.11
C VAL A 78 -0.77 -8.37 -3.15
N TRP A 79 -0.01 -7.30 -3.32
CA TRP A 79 -0.33 -6.28 -4.31
C TRP A 79 -0.18 -6.80 -5.75
N GLU A 80 0.90 -7.52 -6.06
CA GLU A 80 1.16 -8.12 -7.38
C GLU A 80 0.06 -9.12 -7.76
N SER A 81 -0.42 -9.93 -6.83
CA SER A 81 -1.52 -10.88 -7.07
C SER A 81 -2.88 -10.22 -7.31
N ASN A 82 -3.07 -8.96 -6.89
CA ASN A 82 -4.29 -8.19 -7.09
C ASN A 82 -4.19 -7.17 -8.23
N PHE A 83 -3.02 -7.00 -8.85
CA PHE A 83 -2.85 -6.09 -9.97
C PHE A 83 -3.20 -6.82 -11.26
N GLU A 84 -4.30 -6.46 -11.92
CA GLU A 84 -4.75 -7.16 -13.14
C GLU A 84 -4.25 -6.45 -14.41
N PRO A 85 -3.87 -7.19 -15.47
CA PRO A 85 -3.62 -6.55 -16.76
C PRO A 85 -4.91 -5.98 -17.35
N ILE A 86 -4.78 -4.92 -18.15
CA ILE A 86 -5.91 -4.27 -18.80
C ILE A 86 -5.80 -4.46 -20.30
N VAL A 87 -6.89 -4.89 -20.90
CA VAL A 87 -6.99 -5.13 -22.34
C VAL A 87 -8.00 -4.15 -22.92
N VAL A 88 -7.56 -3.32 -23.86
CA VAL A 88 -8.39 -2.40 -24.65
C VAL A 88 -8.62 -3.05 -26.00
N ASP A 89 -9.72 -3.80 -26.10
CA ASP A 89 -10.12 -4.59 -27.27
C ASP A 89 -8.94 -5.45 -27.81
N ASP A 90 -8.79 -5.58 -29.13
CA ASP A 90 -7.64 -6.22 -29.78
C ASP A 90 -6.48 -5.22 -30.04
N PHE A 91 -6.61 -4.00 -29.55
CA PHE A 91 -5.71 -2.89 -29.87
C PHE A 91 -4.50 -2.81 -28.93
N CYS A 92 -4.71 -2.79 -27.61
CA CYS A 92 -3.63 -2.56 -26.66
C CYS A 92 -3.82 -3.31 -25.34
N ALA A 93 -2.77 -3.99 -24.88
CA ALA A 93 -2.67 -4.54 -23.53
C ALA A 93 -1.73 -3.71 -22.66
N LEU A 94 -2.16 -3.41 -21.44
CA LEU A 94 -1.36 -2.82 -20.38
C LEU A 94 -1.12 -3.89 -19.32
N ARG A 95 0.14 -4.22 -19.05
CA ARG A 95 0.47 -5.22 -18.05
C ARG A 95 1.71 -4.84 -17.27
N ALA A 96 1.85 -5.40 -16.07
CA ALA A 96 3.11 -5.35 -15.35
C ALA A 96 4.12 -6.35 -15.92
N GLU A 97 5.40 -6.16 -15.58
CA GLU A 97 6.49 -7.03 -16.05
C GLU A 97 6.33 -8.49 -15.58
N PHE A 98 5.72 -8.70 -14.41
CA PHE A 98 5.42 -10.01 -13.83
C PHE A 98 4.21 -10.73 -14.45
N HIS A 99 3.43 -10.07 -15.32
CA HIS A 99 2.35 -10.73 -16.07
C HIS A 99 2.86 -11.41 -17.33
N ALA A 100 2.27 -12.54 -17.68
CA ALA A 100 2.51 -13.18 -18.97
C ALA A 100 2.08 -12.27 -20.13
N PRO A 101 2.76 -12.32 -21.29
CA PRO A 101 2.32 -11.60 -22.48
C PRO A 101 0.90 -11.99 -22.89
N ILE A 102 0.10 -11.00 -23.31
CA ILE A 102 -1.28 -11.21 -23.72
C ILE A 102 -1.30 -11.46 -25.23
N PRO A 103 -1.77 -12.62 -25.72
CA PRO A 103 -1.80 -12.91 -27.15
C PRO A 103 -2.94 -12.14 -27.84
N HIS A 104 -2.84 -11.99 -29.16
CA HIS A 104 -3.88 -11.40 -30.02
C HIS A 104 -4.19 -9.90 -29.79
N VAL A 105 -3.24 -9.15 -29.24
CA VAL A 105 -3.30 -7.68 -29.14
C VAL A 105 -2.27 -7.03 -30.06
N LYS A 106 -2.61 -5.89 -30.66
CA LYS A 106 -1.75 -5.17 -31.62
C LYS A 106 -0.55 -4.49 -30.94
N HIS A 107 -0.75 -3.99 -29.73
CA HIS A 107 0.27 -3.29 -28.95
C HIS A 107 0.32 -3.80 -27.51
N GLU A 108 1.51 -3.83 -26.92
CA GLU A 108 1.71 -4.18 -25.52
C GLU A 108 2.50 -3.06 -24.84
N LEU A 109 1.95 -2.56 -23.73
CA LEU A 109 2.58 -1.58 -22.84
C LEU A 109 2.91 -2.28 -21.53
N ILE A 110 4.21 -2.49 -21.31
CA ILE A 110 4.72 -3.01 -20.04
C ILE A 110 4.98 -1.81 -19.13
N ILE A 111 4.21 -1.72 -18.05
CA ILE A 111 4.25 -0.62 -17.09
C ILE A 111 4.77 -1.13 -15.75
N GLN A 112 5.63 -0.36 -15.07
CA GLN A 112 5.99 -0.64 -13.69
C GLN A 112 5.02 0.12 -12.78
N PRO A 113 4.06 -0.56 -12.14
CA PRO A 113 3.05 0.15 -11.38
C PRO A 113 3.69 0.55 -10.05
N LYS A 114 4.06 1.82 -9.95
CA LYS A 114 4.63 2.46 -8.77
C LYS A 114 3.71 3.62 -8.36
N MET A 115 4.28 4.74 -7.92
CA MET A 115 3.53 5.97 -7.64
C MET A 115 3.16 6.76 -8.91
N ALA A 116 3.25 6.15 -10.09
CA ALA A 116 2.95 6.81 -11.36
C ALA A 116 1.46 6.66 -11.71
N PHE A 117 0.82 7.78 -12.07
CA PHE A 117 -0.55 7.78 -12.59
C PHE A 117 -0.57 7.20 -14.01
N GLY A 118 -1.65 6.55 -14.42
CA GLY A 118 -1.79 6.04 -15.79
C GLY A 118 -1.54 4.55 -15.96
N THR A 119 -1.65 3.75 -14.90
CA THR A 119 -1.54 2.28 -14.94
C THR A 119 -2.69 1.57 -15.69
N GLY A 120 -3.55 2.32 -16.38
CA GLY A 120 -4.74 1.83 -17.08
C GLY A 120 -5.98 1.65 -16.20
N HIS A 121 -5.83 1.41 -14.90
CA HIS A 121 -6.93 1.01 -13.99
C HIS A 121 -7.96 2.13 -13.74
N HIS A 122 -7.60 3.38 -14.07
CA HIS A 122 -8.52 4.50 -14.07
C HIS A 122 -9.15 4.69 -15.45
N ALA A 123 -10.46 4.97 -15.48
CA ALA A 123 -11.26 5.04 -16.70
C ALA A 123 -10.69 6.01 -17.76
N THR A 124 -10.06 7.11 -17.34
CA THR A 124 -9.49 8.11 -18.27
C THR A 124 -8.36 7.52 -19.11
N THR A 125 -7.49 6.70 -18.54
CA THR A 125 -6.37 6.10 -19.26
C THR A 125 -6.87 5.07 -20.26
N TYR A 126 -7.85 4.25 -19.85
CA TYR A 126 -8.53 3.32 -20.76
C TYR A 126 -9.15 4.06 -21.96
N GLN A 127 -9.92 5.12 -21.70
CA GLN A 127 -10.60 5.87 -22.75
C GLN A 127 -9.61 6.56 -23.70
N MET A 128 -8.51 7.11 -23.19
CA MET A 128 -7.49 7.70 -24.06
C MET A 128 -6.84 6.65 -24.97
N ILE A 129 -6.47 5.49 -24.44
CA ILE A 129 -5.91 4.39 -25.23
C ILE A 129 -6.93 3.86 -26.25
N ALA A 130 -8.21 3.77 -25.87
CA ALA A 130 -9.27 3.41 -26.79
C ALA A 130 -9.44 4.46 -27.91
N GLN A 131 -9.34 5.76 -27.63
CA GLN A 131 -9.43 6.78 -28.69
C GLN A 131 -8.21 6.78 -29.61
N MET A 132 -7.03 6.42 -29.10
CA MET A 132 -5.81 6.31 -29.91
C MET A 132 -5.93 5.28 -31.04
N GLN A 133 -6.84 4.30 -30.96
CA GLN A 133 -7.06 3.33 -32.03
C GLN A 133 -7.48 3.98 -33.36
N PHE A 134 -8.08 5.18 -33.30
CA PHE A 134 -8.61 5.90 -34.46
C PHE A 134 -7.69 7.02 -34.96
N LEU A 135 -6.53 7.21 -34.33
CA LEU A 135 -5.56 8.23 -34.70
C LEU A 135 -4.47 7.63 -35.59
N ASP A 136 -4.15 8.33 -36.68
CA ASP A 136 -3.02 7.97 -37.55
C ASP A 136 -1.73 8.55 -36.98
N PHE A 137 -0.98 7.73 -36.26
CA PHE A 137 0.33 8.11 -35.74
C PHE A 137 1.38 7.92 -36.85
N ALA A 138 1.80 9.03 -37.47
CA ALA A 138 2.88 9.03 -38.42
C ALA A 138 4.21 8.62 -37.73
N GLN A 139 4.67 7.40 -38.03
CA GLN A 139 5.92 6.78 -37.57
C GLN A 139 6.00 6.44 -36.06
N ASN A 140 6.71 5.35 -35.76
CA ASN A 140 6.81 4.64 -34.48
C ASN A 140 7.34 5.45 -33.26
N GLU A 141 7.52 6.77 -33.36
CA GLU A 141 8.04 7.59 -32.27
C GLU A 141 6.98 7.88 -31.18
N CYS A 142 5.69 7.90 -31.52
CA CYS A 142 4.63 8.28 -30.58
C CYS A 142 4.33 7.22 -29.51
N TRP A 143 4.50 5.92 -29.81
CA TRP A 143 4.25 4.84 -28.84
C TRP A 143 5.26 4.84 -27.69
N THR A 144 6.52 5.18 -27.98
CA THR A 144 7.54 5.43 -26.96
C THR A 144 7.14 6.62 -26.07
N THR A 145 6.53 7.65 -26.65
CA THR A 145 6.00 8.82 -25.92
C THR A 145 4.79 8.50 -25.05
N VAL A 146 3.95 7.53 -25.42
CA VAL A 146 2.78 7.13 -24.62
C VAL A 146 3.19 6.36 -23.38
N ALA A 147 4.22 5.50 -23.50
CA ALA A 147 4.88 4.92 -22.33
C ALA A 147 5.47 6.01 -21.41
N VAL A 148 6.00 7.10 -22.00
CA VAL A 148 6.52 8.26 -21.23
C VAL A 148 5.39 9.09 -20.61
N LEU A 149 4.24 9.29 -21.26
CA LEU A 149 3.09 10.02 -20.70
C LEU A 149 2.49 9.31 -19.48
N VAL A 150 2.52 7.99 -19.46
CA VAL A 150 2.17 7.17 -18.28
C VAL A 150 3.24 7.26 -17.17
N TYR A 151 4.49 7.62 -17.50
CA TYR A 151 5.57 7.81 -16.54
C TYR A 151 5.78 9.26 -16.07
N TRP A 152 5.25 10.26 -16.77
CA TRP A 152 5.60 11.69 -16.57
C TRP A 152 4.41 12.65 -16.44
N LEU A 153 3.21 12.14 -16.16
CA LEU A 153 2.14 12.96 -15.60
C LEU A 153 2.17 12.79 -14.07
N PHE A 154 3.01 13.64 -13.45
CA PHE A 154 3.28 13.86 -12.01
C PHE A 154 4.41 13.04 -11.38
#